data_AF-A0A7X6Q4K2-F1
#
_entry.id   AF-A0A7X6Q4K2-F1
#
_cell.length_a   1.000
_cell.length_b   1.000
_cell.length_c   1.000
_cell.angle_alpha   90.00
_cell.angle_beta   90.00
_cell.angle_gamma   90.00
#
_symmetry.space_group_name_H-M   'P 1'
#
loop_
_entity.id
_entity.type
_entity.pdbx_description
1 polymer ?
#
loop_
_entity_poly.entity_id
_entity_poly.type
_entity_poly.pdbx_seq_one_letter_code
_entity_poly.pdbx_strand_id
1 'polypeptide(L)' 'MTRLQNLHQTLVSLLGDNAQLVEYAGELTLTISPEHWVQTCSMLREHEDLQFQQAIDLCGVDYLTYGGV' A
#
# COMPACT_ATOMS: atom_id res chain seq x y z
N MET A 1 5.58 -7.09 18.72
CA MET A 1 5.54 -6.72 17.30
C MET A 1 5.98 -5.28 17.17
N THR A 2 6.70 -4.93 16.11
CA THR A 2 7.03 -3.54 15.78
C THR A 2 5.79 -2.83 15.22
N ARG A 3 5.81 -1.49 15.16
CA ARG A 3 4.74 -0.71 14.52
C ARG A 3 4.51 -1.15 13.06
N LEU A 4 5.59 -1.43 12.34
CA LEU A 4 5.53 -1.85 10.94
C LEU A 4 4.91 -3.24 10.78
N GLN A 5 5.28 -4.19 11.65
CA GLN A 5 4.68 -5.53 11.67
C GLN A 5 3.18 -5.49 11.99
N ASN A 6 2.74 -4.60 12.89
CA ASN A 6 1.32 -4.40 13.17
C ASN A 6 0.59 -3.87 11.92
N LEU A 7 1.15 -2.85 11.26
CA LEU A 7 0.57 -2.29 10.03
C LEU A 7 0.49 -3.34 8.91
N HIS A 8 1.55 -4.14 8.73
CA HIS A 8 1.57 -5.25 7.79
C HIS A 8 0.41 -6.22 8.08
N GLN A 9 0.26 -6.65 9.33
CA GLN A 9 -0.80 -7.58 9.71
C GLN A 9 -2.21 -7.00 9.53
N THR A 10 -2.41 -5.73 9.84
CA THR A 10 -3.68 -5.03 9.58
C THR A 10 -4.00 -5.02 8.09
N LEU A 11 -3.03 -4.69 7.23
CA LEU A 11 -3.23 -4.67 5.78
C LEU A 11 -3.54 -6.07 5.22
N VAL A 12 -2.87 -7.12 5.69
CA VAL A 12 -3.21 -8.51 5.34
C VAL A 12 -4.63 -8.86 5.78
N SER A 13 -5.06 -8.45 6.97
CA SER A 13 -6.43 -8.70 7.44
C SER A 13 -7.51 -8.02 6.60
N LEU A 14 -7.21 -6.85 6.02
CA LEU A 14 -8.17 -6.06 5.25
C LEU A 14 -8.17 -6.40 3.76
N LEU A 15 -7.01 -6.76 3.20
CA LEU A 15 -6.82 -6.99 1.77
C LEU A 15 -6.70 -8.49 1.42
N GLY A 16 -6.55 -9.34 2.44
CA GLY A 16 -6.32 -10.78 2.30
C GLY A 16 -4.86 -11.17 2.12
N ASP A 17 -4.58 -12.47 2.18
CA ASP A 17 -3.22 -13.03 2.13
C ASP A 17 -2.48 -12.80 0.81
N ASN A 18 -3.21 -12.41 -0.25
CA ASN A 18 -2.64 -12.11 -1.56
C ASN A 18 -2.17 -10.65 -1.70
N ALA A 19 -2.26 -9.84 -0.65
CA ALA A 19 -1.76 -8.46 -0.66
C ALA A 19 -0.25 -8.43 -0.94
N GLN A 20 0.16 -7.65 -1.95
CA GLN A 20 1.57 -7.51 -2.31
C GLN A 20 2.23 -6.47 -1.40
N LEU A 21 2.74 -6.95 -0.26
CA LEU A 21 3.42 -6.15 0.74
C LEU A 21 4.93 -6.45 0.75
N VAL A 22 5.75 -5.41 0.75
CA VAL A 22 7.21 -5.53 0.86
C VAL A 22 7.70 -4.63 1.98
N GLU A 23 8.44 -5.22 2.93
CA GLU A 23 9.17 -4.48 3.97
C GLU A 23 10.63 -4.31 3.56
N TYR A 24 11.09 -3.06 3.48
CA TYR A 24 12.49 -2.75 3.19
C TYR A 24 12.90 -1.45 3.85
N ALA A 25 14.11 -1.40 4.42
CA ALA A 25 14.67 -0.20 5.05
C ALA A 25 13.77 0.50 6.11
N GLY A 26 12.88 -0.23 6.77
CA GLY A 26 11.95 0.32 7.76
C GLY A 26 10.66 0.91 7.17
N GLU A 27 10.42 0.68 5.88
CA GLU A 27 9.23 1.09 5.13
C GLU A 27 8.40 -0.11 4.72
N LEU A 28 7.10 0.11 4.49
CA LEU A 28 6.17 -0.89 3.98
C LEU A 28 5.56 -0.39 2.67
N THR A 29 5.77 -1.14 1.59
CA THR A 29 5.21 -0.84 0.28
C THR A 29 4.04 -1.77 -0.01
N LEU A 30 2.89 -1.21 -0.35
CA LEU A 30 1.73 -1.93 -0.88
C LEU A 30 1.65 -1.71 -2.39
N THR A 31 1.79 -2.78 -3.17
CA THR A 31 1.58 -2.76 -4.62
C THR A 31 0.14 -3.17 -4.94
N ILE A 32 -0.55 -2.37 -5.74
CA ILE A 32 -1.93 -2.61 -6.16
C ILE A 32 -2.06 -2.51 -7.68
N SER A 33 -3.11 -3.11 -8.23
CA SER A 33 -3.48 -2.89 -9.62
C SER A 33 -4.17 -1.54 -9.82
N PRO A 34 -4.06 -0.91 -11.01
CA PRO A 34 -4.59 0.42 -11.26
C PRO A 34 -6.09 0.57 -10.96
N GLU A 35 -6.89 -0.46 -11.23
CA GLU A 35 -8.34 -0.46 -10.98
C GLU A 35 -8.71 -0.33 -9.49
N HIS A 36 -7.83 -0.72 -8.57
CA HIS A 36 -8.06 -0.64 -7.13
C HIS A 36 -7.50 0.63 -6.49
N TRP A 37 -6.89 1.54 -7.26
CA TRP A 37 -6.24 2.75 -6.74
C TRP A 37 -7.14 3.56 -5.80
N VAL A 38 -8.29 4.01 -6.30
CA VAL A 38 -9.17 4.93 -5.56
C VAL A 38 -9.76 4.23 -4.34
N GLN A 39 -10.20 2.98 -4.49
CA GLN A 39 -10.77 2.19 -3.40
C GLN A 39 -9.73 1.96 -2.29
N THR A 40 -8.50 1.63 -2.65
CA THR A 40 -7.42 1.39 -1.68
C THR A 40 -7.11 2.67 -0.92
N CYS A 41 -6.94 3.81 -1.60
CA CYS A 41 -6.68 5.08 -0.93
C CYS A 41 -7.84 5.49 0.01
N SER A 42 -9.10 5.28 -0.38
CA SER A 42 -10.25 5.52 0.51
C SER A 42 -10.21 4.63 1.74
N MET A 43 -9.92 3.33 1.58
CA MET A 43 -9.78 2.40 2.70
C MET A 43 -8.65 2.81 3.65
N LEU A 44 -7.46 3.13 3.12
CA LEU A 44 -6.32 3.59 3.92
C LEU A 44 -6.67 4.85 4.72
N ARG A 45 -7.45 5.76 4.13
CA ARG A 45 -7.88 7.02 4.77
C ARG A 45 -8.94 6.81 5.85
N GLU A 46 -9.93 5.96 5.58
CA GLU A 46 -11.19 5.90 6.35
C GLU A 46 -11.22 4.78 7.39
N HIS A 47 -10.47 3.69 7.19
CA HIS A 47 -10.49 2.54 8.10
C HIS A 47 -9.96 2.94 9.48
N GLU A 48 -10.69 2.58 10.53
CA GLU A 48 -10.41 2.98 11.92
C GLU A 48 -9.00 2.58 12.40
N ASP A 49 -8.52 1.42 11.93
CA ASP A 49 -7.18 0.91 12.26
C ASP A 49 -6.01 1.55 11.48
N LEU A 50 -6.27 2.37 10.45
CA LEU A 50 -5.24 2.90 9.54
C LEU A 50 -5.15 4.43 9.55
N GLN A 51 -6.26 5.11 9.26
CA GLN A 51 -6.39 6.58 9.32
C GLN A 51 -5.28 7.37 8.60
N PHE A 52 -4.87 6.96 7.39
CA PHE A 52 -3.93 7.72 6.55
C PHE A 52 -4.61 8.96 5.93
N GLN A 53 -4.90 9.96 6.76
CA GLN A 53 -5.70 11.14 6.40
C GLN A 53 -4.98 12.17 5.52
N GLN A 54 -3.65 12.11 5.47
CA GLN A 54 -2.82 13.05 4.71
C GLN A 54 -2.04 12.32 3.62
N ALA A 55 -2.24 12.73 2.37
CA ALA A 55 -1.33 12.40 1.28
C ALA A 55 -0.10 13.32 1.35
N ILE A 56 1.10 12.73 1.37
CA ILE A 56 2.35 13.49 1.49
C ILE A 56 2.86 13.89 0.10
N ASP A 57 2.85 12.95 -0.84
CA ASP A 57 3.37 13.12 -2.20
C ASP A 57 2.60 12.25 -3.22
N LEU A 58 2.63 12.65 -4.50
CA LEU A 58 2.19 11.85 -5.63
C LEU A 58 3.20 12.03 -6.77
N CYS A 59 3.90 10.95 -7.12
CA CYS A 59 4.91 10.95 -8.16
C CYS A 59 4.70 9.80 -9.16
N GLY A 60 5.35 9.93 -10.32
CA GLY A 60 5.45 8.88 -11.32
C GLY A 60 6.93 8.52 -11.53
N VAL A 61 7.18 7.24 -11.80
CA VAL A 61 8.50 6.73 -12.18
C VAL A 61 8.38 6.14 -13.57
N ASP A 62 9.20 6.63 -14.50
CA ASP A 62 9.28 6.07 -15.83
C ASP A 62 10.30 4.93 -15.85
N TYR A 63 9.79 3.72 -16.03
CA TYR A 63 10.59 2.52 -16.23
C TYR A 63 10.63 2.24 -17.73
N LEU A 64 11.77 2.52 -18.37
CA LEU A 64 11.95 2.44 -19.82
C LEU A 64 11.43 1.13 -20.47
N THR A 65 11.52 0.00 -19.75
CA THR A 65 11.12 -1.32 -20.24
C THR A 65 9.74 -1.77 -19.75
N TYR A 66 9.01 -0.94 -19.00
CA TYR A 66 7.74 -1.34 -18.38
C TYR A 66 6.64 -1.50 -19.42
N GLY A 67 5.89 -2.60 -19.34
CA GLY A 67 4.89 -2.97 -20.36
C GLY A 67 5.50 -3.43 -21.69
N GLY A 68 6.83 -3.45 -21.82
CA GLY A 68 7.53 -4.01 -22.96
C GLY A 68 7.38 -5.53 -22.99
N VAL A 69 6.57 -6.02 -23.92
CA VAL A 69 6.64 -7.39 -24.47
C VAL A 69 7.75 -7.50 -25.49
#